data_AF-A0A1G8JSF8-F1
#
_entry.id   AF-A0A1G8JSF8-F1
#
_cell.length_a   1.000
_cell.length_b   1.000
_cell.length_c   1.000
_cell.angle_alpha   90.00
_cell.angle_beta   90.00
_cell.angle_gamma   90.00
#
_symmetry.space_group_name_H-M   'P 1'
#
loop_
_entity.id
_entity.type
_entity.pdbx_description
1 polymer ?
#
loop_
_entity_poly.entity_id
_entity_poly.type
_entity_poly.pdbx_seq_one_letter_code
_entity_poly.pdbx_strand_id
1 'polypeptide(L)'
;MSRIARNFQIILRSEKLIASRQVAVATRKGGLFGAAALMGGIAVVFLNVAAYLVLAARLEPAMAALIVAGANLVLAGILIALAKGMSADRDVQAVSEVRDMAMADLEGELQEATDEIRELAQNVRKMTRDPFSSASLSVIGPLLSLLLKNLKK
;
A
#
# COMPACT_ATOMS: atom_id res chain seq x y z
N MET A 1 13.52 -6.61 32.59
CA MET A 1 13.06 -6.13 31.26
C MET A 1 12.88 -4.63 31.31
N SER A 2 13.49 -3.88 30.38
CA SER A 2 13.39 -2.40 30.37
C SER A 2 11.96 -1.95 30.07
N ARG A 3 11.56 -0.78 30.59
CA ARG A 3 10.22 -0.21 30.35
C ARG A 3 9.96 0.00 28.85
N ILE A 4 11.03 0.29 28.10
CA ILE A 4 11.03 0.50 26.65
C ILE A 4 10.65 -0.78 25.90
N ALA A 5 11.26 -1.93 26.24
CA ALA A 5 10.97 -3.21 25.58
C ALA A 5 9.51 -3.65 25.77
N ARG A 6 8.95 -3.40 26.97
CA ARG A 6 7.54 -3.69 27.27
C ARG A 6 6.58 -2.81 26.48
N ASN A 7 6.84 -1.50 26.41
CA ASN A 7 6.00 -0.58 25.67
C ASN A 7 6.02 -0.88 24.15
N PHE A 8 7.19 -1.20 23.60
CA PHE A 8 7.33 -1.61 22.20
C PHE A 8 6.56 -2.91 21.87
N GLN A 9 6.62 -3.91 22.76
CA GLN A 9 5.81 -5.12 22.62
C GLN A 9 4.30 -4.85 22.68
N ILE A 10 3.87 -3.92 23.54
CA ILE A 10 2.46 -3.53 23.62
C ILE A 10 2.04 -2.92 22.28
N ILE A 11 2.80 -1.96 21.76
CA ILE A 11 2.53 -1.30 20.46
C ILE A 11 2.42 -2.33 19.33
N LEU A 12 3.41 -3.21 19.18
CA LEU A 12 3.40 -4.24 18.14
C LEU A 12 2.22 -5.22 18.26
N ARG A 13 1.84 -5.57 19.50
CA ARG A 13 0.70 -6.46 19.73
C ARG A 13 -0.62 -5.77 19.40
N SER A 14 -0.77 -4.50 19.72
CA SER A 14 -1.95 -3.69 19.33
C SER A 14 -2.04 -3.47 17.83
N GLU A 15 -0.95 -3.11 17.15
CA GLU A 15 -0.86 -2.97 15.69
C GLU A 15 -1.28 -4.28 14.99
N LYS A 16 -0.74 -5.41 15.44
CA LYS A 16 -1.12 -6.74 14.92
C LYS A 16 -2.59 -7.06 15.17
N LEU A 17 -3.14 -6.70 16.33
CA LEU A 17 -4.56 -6.91 16.65
C LEU A 17 -5.48 -6.06 15.77
N ILE A 18 -5.10 -4.80 15.51
CA ILE A 18 -5.84 -3.89 14.66
C ILE A 18 -5.81 -4.38 13.21
N ALA A 19 -4.63 -4.71 12.69
CA ALA A 19 -4.46 -5.22 11.32
C ALA A 19 -5.24 -6.53 11.09
N SER A 20 -5.11 -7.51 12.01
CA SER A 20 -5.85 -8.77 11.90
C SER A 20 -7.36 -8.57 11.93
N ARG A 21 -7.87 -7.62 12.73
CA ARG A 21 -9.29 -7.33 12.80
C ARG A 21 -9.79 -6.61 11.55
N GLN A 22 -9.02 -5.68 11.00
CA GLN A 22 -9.36 -5.03 9.73
C GLN A 22 -9.43 -6.05 8.60
N VAL A 23 -8.48 -6.97 8.50
CA VAL A 23 -8.49 -8.06 7.50
C VAL A 23 -9.69 -8.99 7.71
N ALA A 24 -9.97 -9.41 8.95
CA ALA A 24 -11.12 -10.28 9.24
C ALA A 24 -12.47 -9.61 8.92
N VAL A 25 -12.58 -8.30 9.17
CA VAL A 25 -13.79 -7.53 8.81
C VAL A 25 -13.87 -7.36 7.29
N ALA A 26 -12.77 -7.07 6.61
CA ALA A 26 -12.73 -6.93 5.16
C ALA A 26 -13.10 -8.24 4.44
N THR A 27 -12.58 -9.38 4.88
CA THR A 27 -12.92 -10.70 4.32
C THR A 27 -14.38 -11.07 4.57
N ARG A 28 -14.87 -10.88 5.80
CA ARG A 28 -16.27 -11.18 6.14
C ARG A 28 -17.25 -10.26 5.40
N LYS A 29 -16.94 -8.97 5.29
CA LYS A 29 -17.72 -8.02 4.48
C LYS A 29 -17.65 -8.42 3.01
N GLY A 30 -16.47 -8.74 2.47
CA GLY A 30 -16.31 -9.18 1.08
C GLY A 30 -17.17 -10.40 0.74
N GLY A 31 -17.21 -11.42 1.61
CA GLY A 31 -18.05 -12.59 1.43
C GLY A 31 -19.55 -12.27 1.43
N LEU A 32 -20.02 -11.45 2.39
CA LEU A 32 -21.42 -11.01 2.44
C LEU A 32 -21.79 -10.12 1.25
N PHE A 33 -20.93 -9.19 0.84
CA PHE A 33 -21.14 -8.34 -0.33
C PHE A 33 -21.16 -9.17 -1.63
N GLY A 34 -20.28 -10.18 -1.74
CA GLY A 34 -20.30 -11.11 -2.87
C GLY A 34 -21.62 -11.90 -2.93
N ALA A 35 -22.06 -12.46 -1.80
CA ALA A 35 -23.36 -13.14 -1.72
C ALA A 35 -24.53 -12.20 -2.03
N ALA A 36 -24.52 -10.98 -1.51
CA ALA A 36 -25.53 -9.97 -1.80
C ALA A 36 -25.54 -9.55 -3.27
N ALA A 37 -24.37 -9.42 -3.91
CA ALA A 37 -24.27 -9.11 -5.34
C ALA A 37 -24.82 -10.25 -6.20
N LEU A 38 -24.54 -11.50 -5.86
CA LEU A 38 -25.11 -12.68 -6.54
C LEU A 38 -26.63 -12.71 -6.42
N MET A 39 -27.15 -12.62 -5.18
CA MET A 39 -28.59 -12.63 -4.93
C MET A 39 -29.29 -11.42 -5.57
N GLY A 40 -28.67 -10.25 -5.52
CA GLY A 40 -29.14 -9.04 -6.19
C GLY A 40 -29.20 -9.20 -7.71
N GLY A 41 -28.17 -9.79 -8.32
CA GLY A 41 -28.16 -10.09 -9.76
C GLY A 41 -29.29 -11.04 -10.16
N ILE A 42 -29.50 -12.12 -9.40
CA ILE A 42 -30.61 -13.06 -9.61
C ILE A 42 -31.96 -12.33 -9.48
N ALA A 43 -32.12 -11.50 -8.46
CA ALA A 43 -33.34 -10.73 -8.25
C ALA A 43 -33.63 -9.78 -9.43
N VAL A 44 -32.60 -9.12 -9.98
CA VAL A 44 -32.73 -8.25 -11.16
C VAL A 44 -33.17 -9.05 -12.39
N VAL A 45 -32.66 -10.27 -12.60
CA VAL A 45 -33.11 -11.14 -13.70
C VAL A 45 -34.60 -11.48 -13.55
N PHE A 46 -35.02 -11.94 -12.37
CA PHE A 46 -36.44 -12.27 -12.15
C PHE A 46 -37.34 -11.04 -12.20
N LEU A 47 -36.87 -9.88 -11.76
CA LEU A 47 -37.62 -8.63 -11.87
C LEU A 47 -37.88 -8.27 -13.35
N ASN A 48 -36.90 -8.49 -14.22
CA ASN A 48 -37.04 -8.30 -15.66
C ASN A 48 -38.06 -9.29 -16.27
N VAL A 49 -37.96 -10.57 -15.90
CA VAL A 49 -38.92 -11.60 -16.34
C VAL A 49 -40.34 -11.22 -15.89
N ALA A 50 -40.51 -10.85 -14.62
CA ALA A 50 -41.81 -10.45 -14.08
C ALA A 50 -42.37 -9.20 -14.77
N ALA A 51 -41.54 -8.17 -14.96
CA ALA A 51 -41.93 -6.95 -15.65
C ALA A 51 -42.36 -7.24 -17.09
N TYR A 52 -41.58 -8.06 -17.82
CA TYR A 52 -41.92 -8.47 -19.18
C TYR A 52 -43.25 -9.24 -19.22
N LEU A 53 -43.46 -10.22 -18.35
CA LEU A 53 -44.70 -11.00 -18.31
C LEU A 53 -45.93 -10.11 -18.05
N VAL A 54 -45.82 -9.17 -17.12
CA VAL A 54 -46.90 -8.22 -16.81
C VAL A 54 -47.20 -7.28 -17.97
N LEU A 55 -46.17 -6.81 -18.69
CA LEU A 55 -46.34 -5.94 -19.85
C LEU A 55 -46.87 -6.72 -21.05
N ALA A 56 -46.34 -7.90 -21.34
CA ALA A 56 -46.77 -8.76 -22.44
C ALA A 56 -48.21 -9.25 -22.27
N ALA A 57 -48.75 -9.27 -21.05
CA ALA A 57 -50.17 -9.54 -20.81
C ALA A 57 -51.10 -8.40 -21.27
N ARG A 58 -50.57 -7.19 -21.50
CA ARG A 58 -51.36 -5.99 -21.86
C ARG A 58 -50.95 -5.36 -23.20
N LEU A 59 -49.77 -5.69 -23.72
CA LEU A 59 -49.13 -5.08 -24.88
C LEU A 59 -48.59 -6.17 -25.80
N GLU A 60 -48.30 -5.79 -27.04
CA GLU A 60 -47.56 -6.64 -27.97
C GLU A 60 -46.18 -7.03 -27.39
N PRO A 61 -45.75 -8.30 -27.53
CA PRO A 61 -44.49 -8.79 -26.97
C PRO A 61 -43.27 -7.93 -27.32
N ALA A 62 -43.19 -7.44 -28.56
CA ALA A 62 -42.11 -6.58 -29.02
C ALA A 62 -42.06 -5.25 -28.25
N MET A 63 -43.22 -4.63 -28.01
CA MET A 63 -43.32 -3.38 -27.25
C MET A 63 -43.00 -3.58 -25.77
N ALA A 64 -43.46 -4.70 -25.19
CA ALA A 64 -43.11 -5.07 -23.81
C ALA A 64 -41.59 -5.21 -23.64
N ALA A 65 -40.92 -5.94 -24.55
CA ALA A 65 -39.48 -6.11 -24.54
C ALA A 65 -38.73 -4.77 -24.69
N LEU A 66 -39.20 -3.89 -25.58
CA LEU A 66 -38.59 -2.57 -25.80
C LEU A 66 -38.67 -1.70 -24.54
N ILE A 67 -39.82 -1.65 -23.87
CA ILE A 67 -39.99 -0.87 -22.63
C ILE A 67 -39.07 -1.40 -21.52
N VAL A 68 -39.00 -2.72 -21.33
CA VAL A 68 -38.13 -3.34 -20.33
C VAL A 68 -36.65 -3.07 -20.63
N ALA A 69 -36.24 -3.20 -21.89
CA ALA A 69 -34.88 -2.88 -22.32
C ALA A 69 -34.54 -1.40 -22.11
N GLY A 70 -35.45 -0.49 -22.46
CA GLY A 70 -35.28 0.95 -22.24
C GLY A 70 -35.13 1.28 -20.75
N ALA A 71 -35.94 0.68 -19.88
CA ALA A 71 -35.82 0.87 -18.44
C ALA A 71 -34.46 0.40 -17.89
N ASN A 72 -33.95 -0.75 -18.37
CA ASN A 72 -32.61 -1.22 -17.98
C ASN A 72 -31.49 -0.28 -18.46
N LEU A 73 -31.61 0.30 -19.67
CA LEU A 73 -30.64 1.27 -20.16
C LEU A 73 -30.60 2.53 -19.28
N VAL A 74 -31.77 3.04 -18.87
CA VAL A 74 -31.86 4.17 -17.94
C VAL A 74 -31.23 3.80 -16.60
N LEU A 75 -31.55 2.63 -16.04
CA LEU A 75 -30.99 2.16 -14.79
C LEU A 75 -29.46 2.00 -14.87
N ALA A 76 -28.95 1.44 -15.97
CA ALA A 76 -27.51 1.33 -16.21
C ALA A 76 -26.83 2.70 -16.27
N GLY A 77 -27.44 3.68 -16.94
CA GLY A 77 -26.96 5.06 -16.95
C GLY A 77 -26.85 5.67 -15.55
N ILE A 78 -27.88 5.47 -14.71
CA ILE A 78 -27.89 5.92 -13.31
C ILE A 78 -26.76 5.24 -12.52
N LEU A 79 -26.60 3.92 -12.64
CA LEU A 79 -25.56 3.17 -11.92
C LEU A 79 -24.15 3.62 -12.32
N ILE A 80 -23.91 3.86 -13.62
CA ILE A 80 -22.64 4.40 -14.11
C ILE A 80 -22.38 5.80 -13.54
N ALA A 81 -23.39 6.66 -13.50
CA ALA A 81 -23.26 8.01 -12.94
C ALA A 81 -22.93 7.98 -11.44
N LEU A 82 -23.59 7.10 -10.68
CA LEU A 82 -23.29 6.90 -9.25
C LEU A 82 -21.88 6.32 -9.04
N ALA A 83 -21.49 5.33 -9.84
CA ALA A 83 -20.17 4.71 -9.74
C ALA A 83 -19.04 5.72 -10.02
N LYS A 84 -19.23 6.63 -10.98
CA LYS A 84 -18.26 7.71 -11.25
C LYS A 84 -18.02 8.64 -10.05
N GLY A 85 -19.00 8.79 -9.16
CA GLY A 85 -18.86 9.58 -7.93
C GLY A 85 -18.11 8.85 -6.80
N MET A 86 -17.87 7.54 -6.93
CA MET A 86 -17.20 6.71 -5.93
C MET A 86 -15.72 6.57 -6.28
N SER A 87 -14.93 7.64 -6.12
CA SER A 87 -13.49 7.63 -6.41
C SER A 87 -12.66 7.31 -5.17
N ALA A 88 -11.89 6.22 -5.22
CA ALA A 88 -10.78 5.94 -4.31
C ALA A 88 -9.59 6.92 -4.50
N ASP A 89 -9.62 7.76 -5.53
CA ASP A 89 -8.54 8.72 -5.85
C ASP A 89 -8.19 9.65 -4.70
N ARG A 90 -9.17 10.08 -3.89
CA ARG A 90 -8.88 10.93 -2.72
C ARG A 90 -8.04 10.21 -1.66
N ASP A 91 -8.28 8.91 -1.47
CA ASP A 91 -7.51 8.10 -0.52
C ASP A 91 -6.14 7.72 -1.10
N VAL A 92 -6.04 7.55 -2.42
CA VAL A 92 -4.78 7.21 -3.10
C VAL A 92 -3.85 8.41 -3.18
N GLN A 93 -4.36 9.62 -3.43
CA GLN A 93 -3.56 10.82 -3.63
C GLN A 93 -2.81 11.23 -2.36
N ALA A 94 -3.49 11.24 -1.20
CA ALA A 94 -2.86 11.53 0.08
C ALA A 94 -1.81 10.48 0.47
N VAL A 95 -2.07 9.20 0.18
CA VAL A 95 -1.11 8.13 0.46
C VAL A 95 0.08 8.17 -0.50
N SER A 96 -0.12 8.56 -1.77
CA SER A 96 0.97 8.75 -2.71
C SER A 96 1.86 9.93 -2.33
N GLU A 97 1.30 11.04 -1.86
CA GLU A 97 2.09 12.21 -1.41
C GLU A 97 3.01 11.86 -0.24
N VAL A 98 2.48 11.15 0.77
CA VAL A 98 3.28 10.69 1.93
C VAL A 98 4.37 9.70 1.51
N ARG A 99 4.06 8.79 0.57
CA ARG A 99 5.04 7.85 0.01
C ARG A 99 6.15 8.61 -0.74
N ASP A 100 5.78 9.58 -1.56
CA ASP A 100 6.74 10.30 -2.40
C ASP A 100 7.65 11.20 -1.55
N MET A 101 7.14 11.81 -0.48
CA MET A 101 7.96 12.48 0.54
C MET A 101 8.94 11.51 1.22
N ALA A 102 8.48 10.32 1.64
CA ALA A 102 9.35 9.33 2.27
C ALA A 102 10.42 8.79 1.31
N MET A 103 10.13 8.67 0.00
CA MET A 103 11.14 8.32 -1.00
C MET A 103 12.16 9.44 -1.19
N ALA A 104 11.70 10.71 -1.22
CA ALA A 104 12.59 11.86 -1.35
C ALA A 104 13.56 11.98 -0.16
N ASP A 105 13.08 11.75 1.07
CA ASP A 105 13.94 11.74 2.27
C ASP A 105 14.98 10.62 2.22
N LEU A 106 14.58 9.41 1.79
CA LEU A 106 15.51 8.29 1.61
C LEU A 106 16.57 8.56 0.53
N GLU A 107 16.20 9.21 -0.57
CA GLU A 107 17.15 9.63 -1.61
C GLU A 107 18.17 10.64 -1.06
N GLY A 108 17.73 11.58 -0.21
CA GLY A 108 18.60 12.53 0.49
C GLY A 108 19.59 11.84 1.43
N GLU A 109 19.09 10.95 2.30
CA GLU A 109 19.95 10.19 3.24
C GLU A 109 20.94 9.28 2.49
N LEU A 110 20.53 8.66 1.37
CA LEU A 110 21.42 7.84 0.54
C LEU A 110 22.51 8.64 -0.16
N GLN A 111 22.22 9.87 -0.59
CA GLN A 111 23.21 10.77 -1.18
C GLN A 111 24.25 11.20 -0.14
N GLU A 112 23.82 11.63 1.04
CA GLU A 112 24.73 11.98 2.15
C GLU A 112 25.63 10.80 2.54
N ALA A 113 25.05 9.60 2.73
CA ALA A 113 25.82 8.41 3.04
C ALA A 113 26.83 8.05 1.93
N THR A 114 26.46 8.26 0.66
CA THR A 114 27.37 8.02 -0.48
C THR A 114 28.51 9.03 -0.52
N ASP A 115 28.24 10.29 -0.18
CA ASP A 115 29.25 11.35 -0.16
C ASP A 115 30.20 11.20 1.03
N GLU A 116 29.73 10.82 2.21
CA GLU A 116 30.59 10.46 3.35
C GLU A 116 31.51 9.27 3.01
N ILE A 117 30.99 8.23 2.33
CA ILE A 117 31.80 7.10 1.88
C ILE A 117 32.86 7.54 0.85
N ARG A 118 32.51 8.43 -0.07
CA ARG A 118 33.47 8.98 -1.05
C ARG A 118 34.54 9.82 -0.38
N GLU A 119 34.18 10.64 0.61
CA GLU A 119 35.12 11.46 1.36
C GLU A 119 36.09 10.57 2.17
N LEU A 120 35.57 9.54 2.85
CA LEU A 120 36.39 8.52 3.52
C LEU A 120 37.33 7.82 2.54
N ALA A 121 36.84 7.40 1.37
CA ALA A 121 37.66 6.75 0.34
C ALA A 121 38.76 7.68 -0.20
N GLN A 122 38.46 8.96 -0.40
CA GLN A 122 39.45 9.95 -0.83
C GLN A 122 40.49 10.22 0.24
N ASN A 123 40.09 10.31 1.51
CA ASN A 123 41.00 10.50 2.63
C ASN A 123 41.94 9.29 2.81
N VAL A 124 41.41 8.06 2.68
CA VAL A 124 42.23 6.84 2.66
C VAL A 124 43.20 6.84 1.48
N ARG A 125 42.73 7.22 0.27
CA ARG A 125 43.56 7.26 -0.94
C ARG A 125 44.65 8.33 -0.87
N LYS A 126 44.38 9.50 -0.28
CA LYS A 126 45.38 10.55 -0.01
C LYS A 126 46.42 10.06 1.01
N MET A 127 45.97 9.35 2.05
CA MET A 127 46.87 8.76 3.05
C MET A 127 47.78 7.65 2.48
N THR A 128 47.34 6.94 1.43
CA THR A 128 48.19 5.96 0.72
C THR A 128 49.16 6.63 -0.26
N ARG A 129 48.81 7.81 -0.79
CA ARG A 129 49.63 8.55 -1.77
C ARG A 129 50.72 9.38 -1.11
N ASP A 130 50.50 9.85 0.13
CA ASP A 130 51.49 10.55 0.96
C ASP A 130 51.70 9.84 2.33
N PRO A 131 52.28 8.63 2.37
CA PRO A 131 52.54 7.92 3.62
C PRO A 131 53.66 8.56 4.47
N PHE A 132 54.40 9.53 3.93
CA PHE A 132 55.61 10.10 4.57
C PHE A 132 55.52 11.59 4.92
N SER A 133 54.46 12.30 4.55
CA SER A 133 54.30 13.71 4.92
C SER A 133 53.52 13.83 6.24
N SER A 134 54.28 13.75 7.34
CA SER A 134 53.92 14.13 8.71
C SER A 134 53.00 13.19 9.53
N ALA A 135 53.67 12.24 10.23
CA ALA A 135 53.32 11.78 11.59
C ALA A 135 52.21 10.74 11.85
N SER A 136 51.88 9.81 10.93
CA SER A 136 50.79 8.85 11.17
C SER A 136 51.17 7.38 11.45
N LEU A 137 52.45 6.99 11.44
CA LEU A 137 52.82 5.61 11.81
C LEU A 137 52.61 5.27 13.31
N SER A 138 52.36 6.29 14.16
CA SER A 138 52.16 6.12 15.61
C SER A 138 50.72 5.80 16.02
N VAL A 139 49.73 6.01 15.14
CA VAL A 139 48.29 5.91 15.49
C VAL A 139 47.62 4.64 14.94
N ILE A 140 48.22 4.01 13.93
CA ILE A 140 47.66 2.79 13.31
C ILE A 140 47.91 1.53 14.17
N GLY A 141 48.98 1.52 14.97
CA GLY A 141 49.30 0.42 15.90
C GLY A 141 48.16 0.05 16.87
N PRO A 142 47.59 1.01 17.63
CA PRO A 142 46.51 0.69 18.57
C PRO A 142 45.23 0.18 17.89
N LEU A 143 44.85 0.69 16.72
CA LEU A 143 43.63 0.26 16.01
C LEU A 143 43.77 -1.16 15.43
N LEU A 144 44.93 -1.49 14.85
CA LEU A 144 45.21 -2.85 14.38
C LEU A 144 45.23 -3.85 15.56
N SER A 145 45.77 -3.45 16.71
CA SER A 145 45.79 -4.31 17.90
C SER A 145 44.39 -4.59 18.46
N LEU A 146 43.46 -3.62 18.38
CA LEU A 146 42.07 -3.80 18.81
C LEU A 146 41.28 -4.70 17.85
N LEU A 147 41.52 -4.60 16.54
CA LEU A 147 40.93 -5.48 15.53
C LEU A 147 41.45 -6.92 15.67
N LEU A 148 42.76 -7.11 15.83
CA LEU A 148 43.37 -8.43 16.04
C LEU A 148 42.93 -9.08 17.35
N LYS A 149 42.70 -8.30 18.40
CA LYS A 149 42.24 -8.79 19.71
C LYS A 149 40.79 -9.28 19.68
N ASN A 150 39.94 -8.70 18.83
CA ASN A 150 38.55 -9.13 18.67
C ASN A 150 38.35 -10.26 17.65
N LEU A 151 39.28 -10.46 16.71
CA LEU A 151 39.27 -11.61 15.79
C LEU A 151 39.81 -12.90 16.41
N LYS A 152 40.47 -12.82 17.56
CA LYS A 152 41.03 -13.98 18.28
C LYS A 152 40.10 -14.50 19.38
N LYS A 153 38.81 -14.14 19.34
CA LYS A 153 37.79 -14.56 20.30
C LYS A 153 36.71 -15.39 19.63
#